data_AF-A0A7Y2ADG8-F1
#
_entry.id   AF-A0A7Y2ADG8-F1
#
_cell.length_a   1.000
_cell.length_b   1.000
_cell.length_c   1.000
_cell.angle_alpha   90.00
_cell.angle_beta   90.00
_cell.angle_gamma   90.00
#
_symmetry.space_group_name_H-M   'P 1'
#
loop_
_entity.id
_entity.type
_entity.pdbx_description
1 polymer ?
#
loop_
_entity_poly.entity_id
_entity_poly.type
_entity_poly.pdbx_seq_one_letter_code
_entity_poly.pdbx_strand_id
1 'polypeptide(L)'
;MRHTAYLLCLGIVLSSCAGFKKAKEARIENKAKREVRMAEYAARAEAEERAKEEAKAAAANSSVEAAPVETPQLIQDSLLFQFERRPCFGRCPVYKIMIFESGYTTYQGVNFVDYMGYYYTRLPQTEVALIYTRIAETDFFSLQDKYDNENITDLPSMIFRANAMGQDKRIVARYEIPEVLIDLGKEIDRMFAETEWQPVHR
;
A
#
# COMPACT_ATOMS: atom_id res chain seq x y z
N MET A 1 75.13 -23.87 57.05
CA MET A 1 74.13 -22.78 57.09
C MET A 1 72.75 -23.44 57.07
N ARG A 2 72.22 -23.78 58.26
CA ARG A 2 71.06 -23.15 58.95
C ARG A 2 69.73 -23.34 58.17
N HIS A 3 68.90 -24.34 58.52
CA HIS A 3 67.89 -24.39 59.60
C HIS A 3 66.54 -23.74 59.24
N THR A 4 65.46 -24.41 59.67
CA THR A 4 64.08 -23.90 59.93
C THR A 4 63.25 -23.50 58.68
N ALA A 5 61.95 -23.79 58.53
CA ALA A 5 60.84 -23.93 59.48
C ALA A 5 59.82 -24.96 58.94
N TYR A 6 59.21 -25.84 59.74
CA TYR A 6 58.11 -25.57 60.68
C TYR A 6 56.89 -24.87 60.02
N LEU A 7 55.79 -25.63 59.96
CA LEU A 7 54.45 -25.27 60.46
C LEU A 7 53.80 -23.93 60.04
N LEU A 8 52.48 -24.07 59.78
CA LEU A 8 51.43 -23.04 59.72
C LEU A 8 51.24 -22.32 58.38
N CYS A 9 50.21 -22.73 57.65
CA CYS A 9 49.01 -21.89 57.55
C CYS A 9 47.81 -22.74 57.11
N LEU A 10 47.10 -23.24 58.12
CA LEU A 10 45.70 -23.59 58.04
C LEU A 10 44.92 -22.29 57.75
N GLY A 11 44.01 -22.33 56.76
CA GLY A 11 43.18 -21.20 56.35
C GLY A 11 43.49 -20.82 54.91
N ILE A 12 42.59 -20.89 53.94
CA ILE A 12 41.20 -20.41 53.99
C ILE A 12 40.38 -21.33 53.06
N VAL A 13 39.56 -22.22 53.63
CA VAL A 13 38.31 -22.64 52.97
C VAL A 13 37.31 -21.55 53.34
N LEU A 14 36.69 -20.92 52.34
CA LEU A 14 35.48 -20.06 52.38
C LEU A 14 35.67 -18.79 51.52
N SER A 15 35.73 -18.91 50.19
CA SER A 15 35.31 -17.80 49.32
C SER A 15 34.94 -18.25 47.90
N SER A 16 33.94 -19.13 47.77
CA SER A 16 33.33 -19.37 46.46
C SER A 16 31.86 -19.82 46.52
N CYS A 17 31.10 -19.37 47.53
CA CYS A 17 29.65 -19.67 47.61
C CYS A 17 28.75 -18.52 47.12
N ALA A 18 29.24 -17.27 47.03
CA ALA A 18 28.41 -16.12 46.70
C ALA A 18 28.06 -16.02 45.19
N GLY A 19 29.03 -16.28 44.31
CA GLY A 19 28.83 -16.22 42.85
C GLY A 19 27.90 -17.31 42.33
N PHE A 20 28.00 -18.52 42.88
CA PHE A 20 27.16 -19.66 42.48
C PHE A 20 25.70 -19.52 42.94
N LYS A 21 25.47 -18.91 44.12
CA LYS A 21 24.11 -18.58 44.60
C LYS A 21 23.43 -17.55 43.70
N LYS A 22 24.12 -16.45 43.38
CA LYS A 22 23.59 -15.38 42.52
C LYS A 22 23.25 -15.88 41.10
N ALA A 23 24.09 -16.75 40.53
CA ALA A 23 23.83 -17.36 39.22
C ALA A 23 22.66 -18.35 39.25
N LYS A 24 22.49 -19.10 40.34
CA LYS A 24 21.37 -20.05 40.52
C LYS A 24 20.05 -19.31 40.71
N GLU A 25 20.03 -18.24 41.51
CA GLU A 25 18.87 -17.37 41.72
C GLU A 25 18.43 -16.69 40.43
N ALA A 26 19.35 -16.11 39.65
CA ALA A 26 19.05 -15.51 38.35
C ALA A 26 18.52 -16.55 37.33
N ARG A 27 19.02 -17.80 37.37
CA ARG A 27 18.54 -18.89 36.51
C ARG A 27 17.14 -19.37 36.90
N ILE A 28 16.82 -19.38 38.19
CA ILE A 28 15.47 -19.68 38.71
C ILE A 28 14.50 -18.55 38.34
N GLU A 29 14.90 -17.28 38.51
CA GLU A 29 14.11 -16.11 38.14
C GLU A 29 13.84 -16.08 36.62
N ASN A 30 14.84 -16.38 35.79
CA ASN A 30 14.68 -16.46 34.34
C ASN A 30 13.77 -17.63 33.92
N LYS A 31 13.86 -18.78 34.60
CA LYS A 31 12.96 -19.91 34.38
C LYS A 31 11.51 -19.56 34.74
N ALA A 32 11.28 -18.95 35.91
CA ALA A 32 9.96 -18.50 36.33
C ALA A 32 9.37 -17.44 35.38
N LYS A 33 10.17 -16.46 34.94
CA LYS A 33 9.73 -15.45 33.95
C LYS A 33 9.37 -16.06 32.60
N ARG A 34 10.06 -17.12 32.17
CA ARG A 34 9.73 -17.86 30.95
C ARG A 34 8.44 -18.66 31.11
N GLU A 35 8.23 -19.33 32.24
CA GLU A 35 7.00 -20.08 32.52
C GLU A 35 5.77 -19.16 32.55
N VAL A 36 5.87 -17.97 33.16
CA VAL A 36 4.80 -16.95 33.15
C VAL A 36 4.53 -16.45 31.74
N ARG A 37 5.56 -16.10 30.95
CA ARG A 37 5.40 -15.65 29.56
C ARG A 37 4.76 -16.72 28.66
N MET A 38 5.11 -18.00 28.86
CA MET A 38 4.50 -19.10 28.12
C MET A 38 3.03 -19.32 28.50
N ALA A 39 2.68 -19.15 29.78
CA ALA A 39 1.30 -19.20 30.24
C ALA A 39 0.46 -18.03 29.70
N GLU A 40 1.02 -16.82 29.64
CA GLU A 40 0.36 -15.66 29.00
C GLU A 40 0.14 -15.86 27.50
N TYR A 41 1.09 -16.48 26.80
CA TYR A 41 0.96 -16.80 25.37
C TYR A 41 -0.12 -17.88 25.14
N ALA A 42 -0.16 -18.93 25.96
CA ALA A 42 -1.19 -19.96 25.89
C ALA A 42 -2.60 -19.39 26.15
N ALA A 43 -2.75 -18.52 27.15
CA ALA A 43 -4.02 -17.86 27.45
C ALA A 43 -4.52 -16.96 26.30
N ARG A 44 -3.60 -16.27 25.60
CA ARG A 44 -3.94 -15.46 24.41
C ARG A 44 -4.35 -16.34 23.23
N ALA A 45 -3.65 -17.45 22.99
CA ALA A 45 -4.00 -18.39 21.93
C ALA A 45 -5.37 -19.05 22.18
N GLU A 46 -5.68 -19.43 23.42
CA GLU A 46 -6.99 -19.96 23.79
C GLU A 46 -8.11 -18.92 23.66
N ALA A 47 -7.84 -17.64 23.95
CA ALA A 47 -8.79 -16.56 23.75
C ALA A 47 -9.04 -16.27 22.25
N GLU A 48 -8.00 -16.31 21.41
CA GLU A 48 -8.12 -16.17 19.96
C GLU A 48 -8.90 -17.32 19.33
N GLU A 49 -8.68 -18.57 19.76
CA GLU A 49 -9.45 -19.71 19.26
C GLU A 49 -10.91 -19.65 19.71
N ARG A 50 -11.21 -19.22 20.95
CA ARG A 50 -12.60 -18.96 21.38
C ARG A 50 -13.28 -17.86 20.57
N ALA A 51 -12.57 -16.77 20.27
CA ALA A 51 -13.10 -15.70 19.43
C ALA A 51 -13.38 -16.15 17.99
N LYS A 52 -12.55 -17.04 17.42
CA LYS A 52 -12.79 -17.67 16.12
C LYS A 52 -13.99 -18.61 16.14
N GLU A 53 -14.18 -19.35 17.23
CA GLU A 53 -15.32 -20.25 17.39
C GLU A 53 -16.65 -19.50 17.58
N GLU A 54 -16.64 -18.38 18.32
CA GLU A 54 -17.77 -17.46 18.43
C GLU A 54 -18.10 -16.79 17.08
N ALA A 55 -17.09 -16.38 16.30
CA ALA A 55 -17.29 -15.86 14.95
C ALA A 55 -17.87 -16.92 13.98
N LYS A 56 -17.46 -18.19 14.13
CA LYS A 56 -17.98 -19.32 13.35
C LYS A 56 -19.41 -19.70 13.73
N ALA A 57 -19.75 -19.60 15.03
CA ALA A 57 -21.12 -19.81 15.51
C ALA A 57 -22.07 -18.69 15.06
N ALA A 58 -21.60 -17.44 15.00
CA ALA A 58 -22.35 -16.32 14.44
C ALA A 58 -22.64 -16.49 12.94
N ALA A 59 -21.72 -17.11 12.18
CA ALA A 59 -21.91 -17.41 10.76
C ALA A 59 -22.90 -18.57 10.50
N ALA A 60 -23.16 -19.43 11.49
CA ALA A 60 -23.93 -20.67 11.31
C ALA A 60 -25.42 -20.55 11.63
N ASN A 61 -25.90 -19.44 12.22
CA ASN A 61 -27.28 -19.34 12.72
C ASN A 61 -28.13 -18.22 12.10
N SER A 62 -27.79 -17.76 10.90
CA SER A 62 -28.66 -16.90 10.09
C SER A 62 -29.51 -17.76 9.13
N SER A 63 -30.46 -18.51 9.70
CA SER A 63 -31.67 -18.92 8.98
C SER A 63 -32.81 -18.07 9.51
N VAL A 64 -33.15 -16.99 8.80
CA VAL A 64 -34.35 -16.20 9.11
C VAL A 64 -35.04 -15.82 7.81
N GLU A 65 -36.33 -16.16 7.78
CA GLU A 65 -37.45 -15.47 7.15
C GLU A 65 -37.17 -14.41 6.08
N ALA A 66 -37.91 -14.54 4.97
CA ALA A 66 -37.99 -13.60 3.86
C ALA A 66 -38.30 -12.15 4.31
N ALA A 67 -37.26 -11.33 4.41
CA ALA A 67 -37.30 -9.88 4.35
C ALA A 67 -37.12 -9.41 2.89
N PRO A 68 -37.53 -8.17 2.52
CA PRO A 68 -37.62 -7.75 1.12
C PRO A 68 -36.24 -7.85 0.46
N VAL A 69 -36.20 -8.47 -0.72
CA VAL A 69 -35.02 -8.52 -1.56
C VAL A 69 -34.65 -7.09 -1.93
N GLU A 70 -33.73 -6.49 -1.18
CA GLU A 70 -32.98 -5.34 -1.67
C GLU A 70 -32.20 -5.85 -2.87
N THR A 71 -32.67 -5.42 -4.05
CA THR A 71 -31.99 -5.61 -5.33
C THR A 71 -30.50 -5.30 -5.11
N PRO A 72 -29.57 -6.19 -5.51
CA PRO A 72 -28.14 -5.89 -5.42
C PRO A 72 -27.91 -4.53 -6.07
N GLN A 73 -27.57 -3.52 -5.28
CA GLN A 73 -27.20 -2.24 -5.84
C GLN A 73 -25.95 -2.52 -6.66
N LEU A 74 -26.10 -2.44 -7.98
CA LEU A 74 -24.98 -2.41 -8.91
C LEU A 74 -24.07 -1.31 -8.38
N ILE A 75 -22.92 -1.67 -7.80
CA ILE A 75 -21.91 -0.70 -7.44
C ILE A 75 -21.50 -0.06 -8.76
N GLN A 76 -22.10 1.09 -9.08
CA GLN A 76 -21.72 1.87 -10.25
C GLN A 76 -20.34 2.41 -9.94
N ASP A 77 -19.35 1.76 -10.55
CA ASP A 77 -17.96 2.17 -10.40
C ASP A 77 -17.78 3.56 -11.01
N SER A 78 -17.27 4.49 -10.21
CA SER A 78 -17.11 5.88 -10.61
C SER A 78 -15.70 6.13 -11.13
N LEU A 79 -15.57 6.91 -12.20
CA LEU A 79 -14.27 7.34 -12.69
C LEU A 79 -13.62 8.23 -11.64
N LEU A 80 -12.44 7.89 -11.16
CA LEU A 80 -11.65 8.74 -10.26
C LEU A 80 -10.74 9.66 -11.06
N PHE A 81 -10.00 9.08 -12.01
CA PHE A 81 -8.98 9.82 -12.75
C PHE A 81 -8.83 9.28 -14.17
N GLN A 82 -8.58 10.19 -15.11
CA GLN A 82 -8.25 9.88 -16.49
C GLN A 82 -7.00 10.64 -16.89
N PHE A 83 -6.10 9.94 -17.59
CA PHE A 83 -4.93 10.52 -18.21
C PHE A 83 -4.81 10.09 -19.67
N GLU A 84 -4.52 11.02 -20.57
CA GLU A 84 -4.39 10.74 -22.00
C GLU A 84 -3.19 11.48 -22.58
N ARG A 85 -2.36 10.75 -23.33
CA ARG A 85 -1.30 11.28 -24.18
C ARG A 85 -1.80 11.37 -25.61
N ARG A 86 -1.77 12.58 -26.19
CA ARG A 86 -2.23 12.85 -27.56
C ARG A 86 -1.10 12.72 -28.59
N PRO A 87 -1.45 12.48 -29.87
CA PRO A 87 -0.47 12.45 -30.95
C PRO A 87 0.31 13.77 -31.09
N CYS A 88 1.54 13.65 -31.59
CA CYS A 88 2.43 14.74 -32.02
C CYS A 88 2.95 14.41 -33.43
N PHE A 89 3.75 15.28 -34.06
CA PHE A 89 4.31 15.00 -35.39
C PHE A 89 5.43 13.95 -35.41
N GLY A 90 5.98 13.62 -34.24
CA GLY A 90 6.99 12.58 -34.07
C GLY A 90 6.43 11.23 -33.60
N ARG A 91 7.27 10.45 -32.92
CA ARG A 91 6.93 9.13 -32.35
C ARG A 91 6.55 9.24 -30.87
N CYS A 92 5.64 10.17 -30.53
CA CYS A 92 5.15 10.30 -29.16
C CYS A 92 4.20 9.14 -28.83
N PRO A 93 4.29 8.52 -27.65
CA PRO A 93 3.34 7.51 -27.22
C PRO A 93 1.93 8.09 -27.16
N VAL A 94 0.95 7.35 -27.70
CA VAL A 94 -0.45 7.74 -27.72
C VAL A 94 -1.25 6.68 -26.98
N TYR A 95 -1.84 7.07 -25.85
CA TYR A 95 -2.63 6.17 -25.04
C TYR A 95 -3.62 6.92 -24.14
N LYS A 96 -4.56 6.18 -23.57
CA LYS A 96 -5.52 6.66 -22.57
C LYS A 96 -5.63 5.68 -21.40
N ILE A 97 -5.61 6.21 -20.18
CA ILE A 97 -5.81 5.48 -18.94
C ILE A 97 -7.05 6.02 -18.24
N MET A 98 -7.89 5.13 -17.73
CA MET A 98 -9.02 5.47 -16.88
C MET A 98 -8.97 4.61 -15.64
N ILE A 99 -8.97 5.27 -14.49
CA ILE A 99 -8.84 4.68 -13.16
C ILE A 99 -10.16 4.93 -12.45
N PHE A 100 -10.77 3.86 -11.96
CA PHE A 100 -12.04 3.91 -11.26
C PHE A 100 -11.84 3.72 -9.76
N GLU A 101 -12.80 4.17 -8.95
CA GLU A 101 -12.74 4.09 -7.49
C GLU A 101 -12.58 2.65 -6.97
N SER A 102 -13.15 1.65 -7.68
CA SER A 102 -12.96 0.24 -7.31
C SER A 102 -11.53 -0.28 -7.51
N GLY A 103 -10.66 0.52 -8.14
CA GLY A 103 -9.33 0.14 -8.59
C GLY A 103 -9.33 -0.61 -9.93
N TYR A 104 -10.50 -0.84 -10.54
CA TYR A 104 -10.54 -1.25 -11.94
C TYR A 104 -9.90 -0.14 -12.78
N THR A 105 -8.97 -0.51 -13.65
CA THR A 105 -8.26 0.46 -14.49
C THR A 105 -8.20 -0.06 -15.91
N THR A 106 -8.54 0.78 -16.87
CA THR A 106 -8.46 0.46 -18.30
C THR A 106 -7.35 1.24 -18.96
N TYR A 107 -6.67 0.61 -19.91
CA TYR A 107 -5.66 1.20 -20.76
C TYR A 107 -6.01 0.99 -22.22
N GLN A 108 -5.93 2.06 -23.01
CA GLN A 108 -6.08 2.01 -24.46
C GLN A 108 -4.79 2.54 -25.10
N GLY A 109 -3.96 1.64 -25.61
CA GLY A 109 -2.79 2.00 -26.40
C GLY A 109 -3.16 2.17 -27.87
N VAL A 110 -2.72 3.27 -28.47
CA VAL A 110 -3.09 3.65 -29.85
C VAL A 110 -1.90 3.64 -30.78
N ASN A 111 -0.77 4.23 -30.39
CA ASN A 111 0.44 4.26 -31.23
C ASN A 111 1.70 4.46 -30.40
N PHE A 112 2.83 3.96 -30.89
CA PHE A 112 4.16 4.10 -30.28
C PHE A 112 4.20 3.72 -28.79
N VAL A 113 3.46 2.67 -28.41
CA VAL A 113 3.42 2.10 -27.05
C VAL A 113 3.56 0.59 -27.13
N ASP A 114 4.02 -0.03 -26.04
CA ASP A 114 4.24 -1.48 -25.98
C ASP A 114 2.90 -2.27 -25.96
N TYR A 115 1.90 -1.74 -25.26
CA TYR A 115 0.58 -2.36 -25.12
C TYR A 115 -0.42 -1.78 -26.13
N MET A 116 -0.40 -2.25 -27.37
CA MET A 116 -1.34 -1.77 -28.40
C MET A 116 -2.73 -2.41 -28.27
N GLY A 117 -3.79 -1.60 -28.21
CA GLY A 117 -5.18 -2.07 -28.07
C GLY A 117 -5.78 -1.79 -26.70
N TYR A 118 -6.75 -2.60 -26.28
CA TYR A 118 -7.46 -2.44 -25.01
C TYR A 118 -6.97 -3.44 -23.97
N TYR A 119 -6.61 -2.91 -22.81
CA TYR A 119 -6.13 -3.67 -21.66
C TYR A 119 -6.84 -3.20 -20.40
N TYR A 120 -6.77 -4.03 -19.37
CA TYR A 120 -7.23 -3.69 -18.04
C TYR A 120 -6.30 -4.26 -16.98
N THR A 121 -6.43 -3.72 -15.78
CA THR A 121 -5.81 -4.25 -14.57
C THR A 121 -6.69 -3.89 -13.37
N ARG A 122 -6.32 -4.38 -12.19
CA ARG A 122 -6.94 -3.97 -10.93
C ARG A 122 -5.85 -3.47 -9.99
N LEU A 123 -5.83 -2.16 -9.77
CA LEU A 123 -4.94 -1.52 -8.82
C LEU A 123 -5.35 -1.89 -7.38
N PRO A 124 -4.38 -2.10 -6.48
CA PRO A 124 -4.70 -2.19 -5.06
C PRO A 124 -5.20 -0.84 -4.56
N GLN A 125 -6.05 -0.87 -3.53
CA GLN A 125 -6.66 0.35 -2.97
C GLN A 125 -5.64 1.36 -2.43
N THR A 126 -4.44 0.91 -2.07
CA THR A 126 -3.32 1.78 -1.68
C THR A 126 -2.84 2.67 -2.83
N GLU A 127 -2.81 2.16 -4.06
CA GLU A 127 -2.42 2.91 -5.26
C GLU A 127 -3.53 3.89 -5.68
N VAL A 128 -4.80 3.47 -5.55
CA VAL A 128 -5.96 4.33 -5.78
C VAL A 128 -5.94 5.52 -4.81
N ALA A 129 -5.68 5.28 -3.53
CA ALA A 129 -5.53 6.31 -2.52
C ALA A 129 -4.33 7.24 -2.77
N LEU A 130 -3.23 6.71 -3.30
CA LEU A 130 -2.07 7.51 -3.71
C LEU A 130 -2.46 8.50 -4.82
N ILE A 131 -3.17 8.04 -5.86
CA ILE A 131 -3.65 8.91 -6.95
C ILE A 131 -4.56 10.01 -6.39
N TYR A 132 -5.51 9.66 -5.51
CA TYR A 132 -6.38 10.64 -4.86
C TYR A 132 -5.55 11.71 -4.10
N THR A 133 -4.53 11.27 -3.37
CA THR A 133 -3.63 12.14 -2.62
C THR A 133 -2.87 13.07 -3.55
N ARG A 134 -2.34 12.58 -4.68
CA ARG A 134 -1.66 13.42 -5.68
C ARG A 134 -2.56 14.48 -6.31
N ILE A 135 -3.82 14.15 -6.58
CA ILE A 135 -4.80 15.12 -7.09
C ILE A 135 -5.01 16.25 -6.06
N ALA A 136 -5.09 15.91 -4.76
CA ALA A 136 -5.22 16.91 -3.71
C ALA A 136 -3.94 17.76 -3.54
N GLU A 137 -2.76 17.13 -3.52
CA GLU A 137 -1.47 17.82 -3.35
C GLU A 137 -1.13 18.79 -4.48
N THR A 138 -1.60 18.50 -5.71
CA THR A 138 -1.40 19.37 -6.88
C THR A 138 -2.34 20.57 -6.92
N ASP A 139 -3.29 20.67 -5.97
CA ASP A 139 -4.39 21.63 -6.00
C ASP A 139 -5.11 21.61 -7.36
N PHE A 140 -5.32 20.41 -7.90
CA PHE A 140 -5.72 20.16 -9.29
C PHE A 140 -6.93 21.00 -9.74
N PHE A 141 -7.88 21.23 -8.82
CA PHE A 141 -9.13 21.91 -9.12
C PHE A 141 -8.99 23.43 -9.27
N SER A 142 -7.94 24.04 -8.71
CA SER A 142 -7.67 25.48 -8.81
C SER A 142 -6.93 25.86 -10.10
N LEU A 143 -6.31 24.89 -10.77
CA LEU A 143 -5.58 25.07 -12.03
C LEU A 143 -6.51 25.55 -13.16
N GLN A 144 -5.93 26.04 -14.26
CA GLN A 144 -6.71 26.41 -15.44
C GLN A 144 -7.17 25.18 -16.22
N ASP A 145 -8.30 25.28 -16.92
CA ASP A 145 -8.84 24.17 -17.72
C ASP A 145 -8.03 23.91 -19.00
N LYS A 146 -7.22 24.89 -19.45
CA LYS A 146 -6.45 24.82 -20.69
C LYS A 146 -5.13 25.58 -20.58
N TYR A 147 -4.04 24.89 -20.91
CA TYR A 147 -2.68 25.39 -21.06
C TYR A 147 -2.22 25.02 -22.48
N ASP A 148 -2.47 25.89 -23.45
CA ASP A 148 -2.34 25.55 -24.87
C ASP A 148 -2.12 26.80 -25.73
N ASN A 149 -1.56 26.61 -26.92
CA ASN A 149 -1.35 27.64 -27.92
C ASN A 149 -1.69 27.07 -29.31
N GLU A 150 -2.65 27.68 -29.99
CA GLU A 150 -3.17 27.17 -31.27
C GLU A 150 -2.12 27.16 -32.38
N ASN A 151 -1.07 27.98 -32.26
CA ASN A 151 0.03 28.02 -33.21
C ASN A 151 1.07 26.91 -32.97
N ILE A 152 0.91 26.11 -31.91
CA ILE A 152 1.84 25.04 -31.51
C ILE A 152 1.13 23.69 -31.68
N THR A 153 1.56 22.94 -32.69
CA THR A 153 0.95 21.64 -33.08
C THR A 153 1.91 20.47 -33.01
N ASP A 154 3.21 20.75 -32.86
CA ASP A 154 4.30 19.78 -32.84
C ASP A 154 4.52 19.16 -31.45
N LEU A 155 4.08 19.84 -30.38
CA LEU A 155 4.16 19.34 -29.00
C LEU A 155 3.05 18.33 -28.67
N PRO A 156 3.36 17.24 -27.94
CA PRO A 156 2.35 16.31 -27.45
C PRO A 156 1.47 17.01 -26.41
N SER A 157 0.16 16.80 -26.49
CA SER A 157 -0.76 17.26 -25.45
C SER A 157 -1.00 16.15 -24.43
N MET A 158 -1.07 16.54 -23.17
CA MET A 158 -1.61 15.74 -22.08
C MET A 158 -3.03 16.20 -21.78
N ILE A 159 -3.90 15.26 -21.46
CA ILE A 159 -5.24 15.56 -21.00
C ILE A 159 -5.44 14.84 -19.68
N PHE A 160 -5.82 15.60 -18.67
CA PHE A 160 -6.14 15.12 -17.34
C PHE A 160 -7.63 15.30 -17.10
N ARG A 161 -8.26 14.37 -16.39
CA ARG A 161 -9.56 14.60 -15.77
C ARG A 161 -9.57 13.94 -14.39
N ALA A 162 -9.99 14.69 -13.39
CA ALA A 162 -10.17 14.17 -12.04
C ALA A 162 -11.62 14.36 -11.63
N ASN A 163 -12.21 13.31 -11.07
CA ASN A 163 -13.47 13.36 -10.36
C ASN A 163 -13.19 12.90 -8.92
N ALA A 164 -13.03 13.86 -8.04
CA ALA A 164 -12.57 13.65 -6.66
C ALA A 164 -13.00 14.85 -5.81
N MET A 165 -13.09 14.70 -4.49
CA MET A 165 -13.43 15.80 -3.57
C MET A 165 -14.75 16.51 -3.93
N GLY A 166 -15.71 15.77 -4.51
CA GLY A 166 -17.00 16.30 -4.96
C GLY A 166 -16.94 17.21 -6.20
N GLN A 167 -15.81 17.26 -6.90
CA GLN A 167 -15.58 18.08 -8.08
C GLN A 167 -15.19 17.23 -9.29
N ASP A 168 -15.52 17.70 -10.49
CA ASP A 168 -15.11 17.10 -11.76
C ASP A 168 -14.44 18.19 -12.60
N LYS A 169 -13.18 17.97 -12.98
CA LYS A 169 -12.42 18.93 -13.78
C LYS A 169 -11.60 18.21 -14.82
N ARG A 170 -11.56 18.79 -16.02
CA ARG A 170 -10.74 18.35 -17.14
C ARG A 170 -9.76 19.46 -17.52
N ILE A 171 -8.48 19.10 -17.67
CA ILE A 171 -7.40 20.01 -18.04
C ILE A 171 -6.76 19.53 -19.34
N VAL A 172 -6.60 20.43 -20.31
CA VAL A 172 -5.81 20.20 -21.53
C VAL A 172 -4.47 20.92 -21.40
N ALA A 173 -3.37 20.20 -21.50
CA ALA A 173 -2.02 20.71 -21.27
C ALA A 173 -1.09 20.40 -22.45
N ARG A 174 -0.67 21.43 -23.18
CA ARG A 174 0.28 21.37 -24.32
C ARG A 174 1.39 22.41 -24.20
N TYR A 175 1.06 23.64 -23.77
CA TYR A 175 1.97 24.78 -23.75
C TYR A 175 1.86 25.54 -22.43
N GLU A 176 2.98 26.08 -21.93
CA GLU A 176 3.05 26.77 -20.61
C GLU A 176 2.43 25.96 -19.46
N ILE A 177 2.70 24.65 -19.48
CA ILE A 177 2.18 23.71 -18.49
C ILE A 177 2.85 23.98 -17.14
N PRO A 178 2.10 24.18 -16.04
CA PRO A 178 2.66 24.26 -14.70
C PRO A 178 3.46 23.00 -14.35
N GLU A 179 4.58 23.18 -13.64
CA GLU A 179 5.49 22.09 -13.27
C GLU A 179 4.75 20.95 -12.52
N VAL A 180 3.80 21.30 -11.65
CA VAL A 180 2.95 20.35 -10.91
C VAL A 180 2.18 19.38 -11.82
N LEU A 181 1.70 19.83 -12.99
CA LEU A 181 1.01 18.96 -13.95
C LEU A 181 1.98 18.11 -14.77
N ILE A 182 3.16 18.66 -15.08
CA ILE A 182 4.22 17.91 -15.75
C ILE A 182 4.65 16.74 -14.86
N ASP A 183 4.86 16.98 -13.57
CA ASP A 183 5.31 15.97 -12.64
C ASP A 183 4.23 14.93 -12.34
N LEU A 184 2.96 15.35 -12.20
CA LEU A 184 1.83 14.42 -12.13
C LEU A 184 1.79 13.50 -13.36
N GLY A 185 1.96 14.05 -14.56
CA GLY A 185 1.99 13.26 -15.80
C GLY A 185 3.14 12.24 -15.83
N LYS A 186 4.34 12.62 -15.37
CA LYS A 186 5.51 11.71 -15.28
C LYS A 186 5.33 10.62 -14.22
N GLU A 187 4.68 10.94 -13.11
CA GLU A 187 4.37 9.95 -12.06
C GLU A 187 3.41 8.90 -12.58
N ILE A 188 2.34 9.33 -13.26
CA ILE A 188 1.39 8.42 -13.89
C ILE A 188 2.07 7.57 -14.97
N ASP A 189 2.91 8.16 -15.83
CA ASP A 189 3.70 7.39 -16.82
C ASP A 189 4.53 6.28 -16.13
N ARG A 190 5.24 6.61 -15.05
CA ARG A 190 6.10 5.65 -14.33
C ARG A 190 5.28 4.54 -13.68
N MET A 191 4.21 4.90 -12.97
CA MET A 191 3.32 3.96 -12.31
C MET A 191 2.78 2.90 -13.29
N PHE A 192 2.39 3.34 -14.49
CA PHE A 192 1.77 2.45 -15.48
C PHE A 192 2.75 1.76 -16.43
N ALA A 193 3.99 2.22 -16.52
CA ALA A 193 5.07 1.51 -17.21
C ALA A 193 5.45 0.19 -16.48
N GLU A 194 5.33 0.17 -15.15
CA GLU A 194 5.64 -0.98 -14.29
C GLU A 194 4.42 -1.89 -14.05
N THR A 195 3.24 -1.48 -14.53
CA THR A 195 1.99 -2.21 -14.32
C THR A 195 1.87 -3.39 -15.29
N GLU A 196 1.48 -4.56 -14.77
CA GLU A 196 1.09 -5.70 -15.58
C GLU A 196 -0.34 -5.52 -16.11
N TRP A 197 -0.47 -5.60 -17.44
CA TRP A 197 -1.73 -5.36 -18.16
C TRP A 197 -2.31 -6.66 -18.70
N GLN A 198 -3.63 -6.84 -18.52
CA GLN A 198 -4.38 -7.96 -19.06
C GLN A 198 -5.12 -7.53 -20.34
N PRO A 199 -4.94 -8.22 -21.48
CA PRO A 199 -5.63 -7.87 -22.72
C PRO A 199 -7.13 -8.10 -22.61
N VAL A 200 -7.93 -7.13 -23.04
CA VAL A 200 -9.38 -7.29 -23.21
C VAL A 200 -9.61 -8.06 -24.50
N HIS A 201 -10.00 -9.33 -24.39
CA HIS A 201 -10.40 -10.12 -25.56
C HIS A 201 -11.82 -9.70 -25.95
N ARG A 202 -11.98 -9.20 -27.18
CA ARG A 202 -13.27 -8.91 -27.80
C ARG A 202 -13.60 -9.98 -28.83
#